data_AF-A0A3N5F9C5-F1
#
_entry.id   AF-A0A3N5F9C5-F1
#
_cell.length_a   1.000
_cell.length_b   1.000
_cell.length_c   1.000
_cell.angle_alpha   90.00
_cell.angle_beta   90.00
_cell.angle_gamma   90.00
#
_symmetry.space_group_name_H-M   'P 1'
#
loop_
_entity.id
_entity.type
_entity.pdbx_description
1 polymer ?
#
loop_
_entity_poly.entity_id
_entity_poly.type
_entity_poly.pdbx_seq_one_letter_code
_entity_poly.pdbx_strand_id
1 'polypeptide(L)' 'MKGGVTDNLIRGCDVLSLGTRSALALVNWEFHRADGSIERAWRHSYNLVKTDAGWKIVVSTFQAGS' A
#
# COMPACT_ATOMS: atom_id res chain seq x y z
N MET A 1 -19.88 21.20 -1.01
CA MET A 1 -18.43 20.90 -0.88
C MET A 1 -18.27 19.40 -1.03
N LYS A 2 -17.46 18.91 -1.97
CA LYS A 2 -17.08 17.49 -1.99
C LYS A 2 -16.20 17.26 -0.76
N GLY A 3 -16.71 16.51 0.23
CA GLY A 3 -16.00 16.24 1.49
C GLY A 3 -14.62 15.66 1.19
N GLY A 4 -13.60 16.25 1.81
CA GLY A 4 -12.21 15.82 1.60
C GLY A 4 -11.94 14.43 2.17
N VAL A 5 -10.91 13.77 1.63
CA VAL A 5 -10.33 12.55 2.20
C VAL A 5 -9.74 12.88 3.56
N THR A 6 -10.13 12.16 4.60
CA THR A 6 -9.63 12.38 5.96
C THR A 6 -8.56 11.38 6.35
N ASP A 7 -8.66 10.13 5.90
CA ASP A 7 -7.81 9.04 6.37
C ASP A 7 -7.37 8.10 5.24
N ASN A 8 -6.14 7.57 5.39
CA ASN A 8 -5.60 6.51 4.56
C ASN A 8 -5.36 5.25 5.40
N LEU A 9 -6.02 4.15 5.03
CA LEU A 9 -6.01 2.93 5.82
C LEU A 9 -5.39 1.77 5.05
N ILE A 10 -4.56 0.98 5.72
CA ILE A 10 -4.14 -0.34 5.24
C ILE A 10 -5.19 -1.35 5.68
N ARG A 11 -5.80 -2.04 4.72
CA ARG A 11 -6.79 -3.11 4.98
C ARG A 11 -6.22 -4.50 4.94
N GLY A 12 -5.08 -4.67 4.30
CA GLY A 12 -4.36 -5.93 4.26
C GLY A 12 -2.96 -5.73 3.72
N CYS A 13 -2.05 -6.57 4.17
CA CYS A 13 -0.66 -6.58 3.74
C CYS A 13 -0.18 -8.02 3.70
N ASP A 14 0.12 -8.50 2.50
CA ASP A 14 0.77 -9.79 2.28
C ASP A 14 2.23 -9.54 1.93
N VAL A 15 3.15 -10.26 2.58
CA VAL A 15 4.59 -10.13 2.33
C VAL A 15 5.17 -11.48 1.94
N LEU A 16 5.75 -11.54 0.75
CA LEU A 16 6.52 -12.69 0.28
C LEU A 16 8.01 -12.37 0.36
N SER A 17 8.75 -13.12 1.17
CA SER A 17 10.22 -13.01 1.21
C SER A 17 10.84 -13.69 -0.01
N LEU A 18 11.74 -12.98 -0.69
CA LEU A 18 12.51 -13.46 -1.85
C LEU A 18 13.98 -13.62 -1.41
N GLY A 19 14.20 -14.56 -0.49
CA GLY A 19 15.46 -14.70 0.23
C GLY A 19 15.63 -13.69 1.36
N THR A 20 16.86 -13.48 1.83
CA THR A 20 17.14 -12.70 3.05
C THR A 20 17.21 -11.18 2.84
N ARG A 21 17.29 -10.73 1.58
CA ARG A 21 17.52 -9.32 1.21
C ARG A 21 16.51 -8.74 0.23
N SER A 22 15.50 -9.49 -0.16
CA SER A 22 14.44 -9.01 -1.06
C SER A 22 13.08 -9.50 -0.57
N ALA A 23 12.04 -8.72 -0.82
CA ALA A 23 10.67 -9.09 -0.56
C ALA A 23 9.71 -8.41 -1.55
N LEU A 24 8.56 -9.03 -1.75
CA LEU A 24 7.42 -8.43 -2.45
C LEU A 24 6.32 -8.20 -1.41
N ALA A 25 5.84 -6.96 -1.30
CA ALA A 25 4.70 -6.64 -0.45
C ALA A 25 3.49 -6.24 -1.30
N LEU A 26 2.34 -6.85 -1.04
CA LEU A 26 1.06 -6.49 -1.63
C LEU A 26 0.20 -5.84 -0.55
N VAL A 27 -0.20 -4.59 -0.77
CA VAL A 27 -0.92 -3.78 0.23
C VAL A 27 -2.24 -3.31 -0.35
N ASN A 28 -3.34 -3.56 0.38
CA ASN A 28 -4.65 -3.02 0.07
C ASN A 28 -4.85 -1.70 0.82
N TRP A 29 -5.11 -0.63 0.09
CA TRP A 29 -5.30 0.71 0.61
C TRP A 29 -6.73 1.18 0.42
N GLU A 30 -7.20 1.98 1.36
CA GLU A 30 -8.45 2.73 1.22
C GLU A 30 -8.26 4.19 1.62
N PHE A 31 -8.90 5.08 0.87
CA PHE A 31 -9.18 6.44 1.29
C PHE A 31 -10.62 6.56 1.76
N HIS A 32 -10.81 7.21 2.90
CA HIS A 32 -12.09 7.40 3.53
C HIS A 32 -12.47 8.88 3.49
N ARG A 33 -13.75 9.16 3.25
CA ARG A 33 -14.32 10.49 3.44
C ARG A 33 -14.58 10.74 4.91
N ALA A 34 -14.89 11.99 5.25
CA ALA A 34 -15.24 12.39 6.61
C ALA A 34 -16.44 11.62 7.23
N ASP A 35 -17.32 11.05 6.39
CA ASP A 35 -18.45 10.22 6.85
C ASP A 35 -18.09 8.73 7.02
N GLY A 36 -16.81 8.36 6.80
CA GLY A 36 -16.32 6.98 6.87
C GLY A 36 -16.64 6.15 5.62
N SER A 37 -17.29 6.71 4.60
CA SER A 37 -17.46 6.03 3.32
C SER A 37 -16.14 5.93 2.57
N ILE A 38 -15.94 4.83 1.85
CA ILE A 38 -14.77 4.65 0.99
C ILE A 38 -14.88 5.61 -0.21
N GLU A 39 -13.86 6.46 -0.38
CA GLU A 39 -13.69 7.28 -1.57
C GLU A 39 -12.97 6.52 -2.68
N ARG A 40 -11.92 5.79 -2.31
CA ARG A 40 -11.09 5.03 -3.25
C ARG A 40 -10.48 3.83 -2.56
N ALA A 41 -10.43 2.71 -3.25
CA ALA A 41 -9.65 1.55 -2.86
C ALA A 41 -8.66 1.20 -3.98
N TRP A 42 -7.48 0.72 -3.63
CA TRP A 42 -6.51 0.23 -4.60
C TRP A 42 -5.56 -0.78 -3.98
N ARG A 43 -4.91 -1.58 -4.83
CA ARG A 43 -3.85 -2.49 -4.42
C ARG A 43 -2.51 -1.98 -4.91
N HIS A 44 -1.53 -1.98 -4.03
CA HIS A 44 -0.15 -1.62 -4.34
C HIS A 44 0.74 -2.87 -4.24
N SER A 45 1.63 -3.04 -5.21
CA SER A 45 2.73 -3.99 -5.17
C SER A 45 4.04 -3.23 -4.99
N TYR A 46 4.82 -3.63 -4.00
CA TYR A 46 6.12 -3.04 -3.67
C TYR A 46 7.22 -4.08 -3.72
N ASN A 47 8.26 -3.83 -4.52
CA ASN A 47 9.50 -4.57 -4.42
C ASN A 47 10.39 -3.89 -3.37
N LEU A 48 10.81 -4.67 -2.38
CA LEU A 48 11.60 -4.23 -1.25
C LEU A 48 12.99 -4.85 -1.32
N VAL A 49 14.02 -4.06 -1.03
CA VAL A 49 15.41 -4.54 -0.88
C VAL A 49 15.95 -4.15 0.49
N LYS A 50 16.64 -5.08 1.16
CA LYS A 50 17.30 -4.83 2.44
C LYS A 50 18.69 -4.21 2.23
N THR A 51 18.83 -2.98 2.69
CA THR A 51 20.08 -2.23 2.79
C THR A 51 20.56 -2.22 4.24
N ASP A 52 21.78 -1.71 4.48
CA ASP A 52 22.31 -1.56 5.84
C ASP A 52 21.50 -0.55 6.67
N ALA A 53 20.82 0.38 5.99
CA ALA A 53 19.89 1.35 6.58
C ALA A 53 18.43 0.81 6.69
N GLY A 54 18.22 -0.49 6.46
CA GLY A 54 16.91 -1.15 6.51
C GLY A 54 16.28 -1.40 5.12
N TRP A 55 15.01 -1.77 5.14
CA TRP A 55 14.25 -2.07 3.92
C TRP A 55 13.91 -0.79 3.13
N LYS A 56 14.05 -0.85 1.81
CA LYS A 56 13.74 0.24 0.88
C LYS A 56 12.81 -0.26 -0.21
N ILE A 57 11.81 0.54 -0.56
CA ILE A 57 10.98 0.32 -1.74
C ILE A 57 11.79 0.74 -2.96
N VAL A 58 12.04 -0.17 -3.90
CA VAL A 58 12.77 0.11 -5.15
C VAL A 58 11.84 0.19 -6.35
N VAL A 59 10.68 -0.47 -6.29
CA VAL A 59 9.62 -0.40 -7.31
C VAL A 59 8.27 -0.34 -6.61
N SER A 60 7.37 0.45 -7.18
CA SER A 60 6.02 0.72 -6.68
C SER A 60 5.06 0.67 -7.86
N THR A 61 4.13 -0.27 -7.88
CA THR A 61 3.10 -0.37 -8.92
C THR A 61 1.73 -0.51 -8.29
N PHE A 62 0.75 0.28 -8.75
CA PHE A 62 -0.60 0.23 -8.23
C PHE A 62 -1.59 -0.14 -9.31
N GLN A 63 -2.66 -0.80 -8.88
CA GLN A 63 -3.86 -1.03 -9.67
C GLN A 63 -5.05 -0.44 -8.90
N ALA A 64 -5.87 0.35 -9.59
CA ALA A 64 -7.12 0.83 -9.01
C ALA A 64 -8.01 -0.37 -8.66
N GLY A 65 -8.74 -0.29 -7.54
CA GLY A 65 -9.81 -1.22 -7.27
C GLY A 65 -10.93 -1.05 -8.31
N SER A 66 -11.50 -2.16 -8.77
CA SER A 66 -12.76 -2.19 -9.50
C SER A 66 -13.93 -1.82 -8.60
#